data_AF-A0A1Q3G124-F1
#
_entry.id   AF-A0A1Q3G124-F1
#
_cell.length_a   1.000
_cell.length_b   1.000
_cell.length_c   1.000
_cell.angle_alpha   90.00
_cell.angle_beta   90.00
_cell.angle_gamma   90.00
#
_symmetry.space_group_name_H-M   'P 1'
#
loop_
_entity.id
_entity.type
_entity.pdbx_description
1 polymer ?
#
loop_
_entity_poly.entity_id
_entity_poly.type
_entity_poly.pdbx_seq_one_letter_code
_entity_poly.pdbx_strand_id
1 'polypeptide(L)'
;MATESGMRVVRQYSDEGRNLAIRAISEANSEASSAARNAWANLLELLHRLKDTAKEVADPTVIYEQLRILFRDEISRNNAFFILVGLGFGTTGGVLLGFWLARPHLAAPIMKSIACTSFRDPDNVVVCNTSVPQFESSSDIMVRVRAAALNRIDRRIAFGYGRTLRRLIRNYDCNYNPELPLVLGRSCAGIVEAVGKGSKSGLEIGDEVWLAAQWYESGAASELVVVPETRISRKPFLIGFEGAASLPYSGCIALSLMDSHGITEHTSKGKRILVQDACSPVGCVITQLAHKWGAHVAATCHTRSAPVIHELEERGASDIIVFANEHFRSNFIDVNVEKSNLINELASREKFDFIFLTTRIAYDHKFLEKFLAKRGVIVDAVEPELPSDEYGPLMRLLLGVLVKLKKTASVIFRTHPDWGGPHVCHLVLDRLAGFVNDETLKTVVDRVYTPNEVEQAMDHICSEKSIGSTIITFR
;
A
#
# COMPACT_ATOMS: atom_id res chain seq x y z
N MET A 1 -48.65 26.60 -20.05
CA MET A 1 -49.60 26.51 -18.93
C MET A 1 -49.62 25.12 -18.28
N ALA A 2 -49.74 24.00 -19.02
CA ALA A 2 -49.77 22.65 -18.43
C ALA A 2 -48.42 22.19 -17.81
N THR A 3 -47.29 22.52 -18.44
CA THR A 3 -45.92 22.22 -17.93
C THR A 3 -45.58 22.97 -16.65
N GLU A 4 -46.07 24.19 -16.49
CA GLU A 4 -45.87 25.01 -15.30
C GLU A 4 -46.73 24.51 -14.12
N SER A 5 -47.95 24.04 -14.42
CA SER A 5 -48.85 23.43 -13.43
C SER A 5 -48.30 22.08 -12.94
N GLY A 6 -47.85 21.21 -13.86
CA GLY A 6 -47.24 19.93 -13.51
C GLY A 6 -45.94 20.06 -12.71
N MET A 7 -45.08 21.01 -13.07
CA MET A 7 -43.87 21.29 -12.29
C MET A 7 -44.17 21.90 -10.92
N ARG A 8 -45.25 22.68 -10.75
CA ARG A 8 -45.70 23.15 -9.43
C ARG A 8 -46.15 21.99 -8.55
N VAL A 9 -46.92 21.07 -9.11
CA VAL A 9 -47.40 19.88 -8.39
C VAL A 9 -46.22 18.99 -7.97
N VAL A 10 -45.28 18.72 -8.87
CA VAL A 10 -44.08 17.92 -8.55
C VAL A 10 -43.18 18.61 -7.52
N ARG A 11 -42.98 19.93 -7.60
CA ARG A 11 -42.21 20.68 -6.60
C ARG A 11 -42.91 20.70 -5.24
N GLN A 12 -44.22 20.92 -5.21
CA GLN A 12 -45.02 20.92 -3.98
C GLN A 12 -44.92 19.56 -3.27
N TYR A 13 -45.05 18.46 -4.01
CA TYR A 13 -44.91 17.12 -3.42
C TYR A 13 -43.47 16.76 -3.05
N SER A 14 -42.48 17.24 -3.81
CA SER A 14 -41.06 17.09 -3.46
C SER A 14 -40.71 17.83 -2.17
N ASP A 15 -41.26 19.02 -1.97
CA ASP A 15 -41.04 19.84 -0.78
C ASP A 15 -41.78 19.25 0.43
N GLU A 16 -42.99 18.70 0.25
CA GLU A 16 -43.70 17.95 1.29
C GLU A 16 -42.95 16.68 1.71
N GLY A 17 -42.44 15.90 0.74
CA GLY A 17 -41.63 14.71 1.03
C GLY A 17 -40.32 15.05 1.73
N ARG A 18 -39.66 16.14 1.33
CA ARG A 18 -38.45 16.66 1.98
C ARG A 18 -38.73 17.13 3.41
N ASN A 19 -39.84 17.82 3.65
CA ASN A 19 -40.23 18.26 4.99
C ASN A 19 -40.62 17.10 5.90
N LEU A 20 -41.25 16.05 5.37
CA LEU A 20 -41.52 14.79 6.09
C LEU A 20 -40.23 14.06 6.46
N ALA A 21 -39.26 13.98 5.55
CA ALA A 21 -37.96 13.38 5.81
C ALA A 21 -37.17 14.17 6.87
N ILE A 22 -37.19 15.51 6.81
CA ILE A 22 -36.54 16.37 7.79
C ILE A 22 -37.20 16.21 9.17
N ARG A 23 -38.54 16.14 9.26
CA ARG A 23 -39.24 15.88 10.53
C ARG A 23 -38.93 14.51 11.11
N ALA A 24 -38.90 13.47 10.27
CA ALA A 24 -38.56 12.11 10.68
C ALA A 24 -37.10 12.02 11.20
N ILE A 25 -36.17 12.77 10.61
CA ILE A 25 -34.78 12.84 11.06
C ILE A 25 -34.63 13.69 12.33
N SER A 26 -35.40 14.77 12.49
CA SER A 26 -35.33 15.63 13.68
C SER A 26 -35.99 15.02 14.92
N GLU A 27 -37.00 14.17 14.75
CA GLU A 27 -37.73 13.50 15.84
C GLU A 27 -37.14 12.12 16.21
N ALA A 28 -36.12 11.66 15.49
CA ALA A 28 -35.46 10.36 15.70
C ALA A 28 -34.67 10.23 17.03
N ASN A 29 -34.74 11.23 17.92
CA ASN A 29 -33.96 11.25 19.16
C ASN A 29 -34.75 11.05 20.47
N SER A 30 -36.03 10.68 20.46
CA SER A 30 -36.64 10.14 21.70
C SER A 30 -37.85 9.20 21.59
N GLU A 31 -38.60 9.11 20.49
CA GLU A 31 -39.78 8.20 20.40
C GLU A 31 -39.94 7.50 19.03
N ALA A 32 -38.98 6.66 18.67
CA ALA A 32 -38.83 6.10 17.32
C ALA A 32 -39.96 5.15 16.84
N SER A 33 -40.82 4.60 17.70
CA SER A 33 -41.82 3.59 17.29
C SER A 33 -43.16 4.16 16.80
N SER A 34 -43.61 5.30 17.32
CA SER A 34 -44.91 5.91 16.97
C SER A 34 -44.78 6.79 15.73
N ALA A 35 -43.69 7.57 15.65
CA ALA A 35 -43.35 8.40 14.49
C ALA A 35 -43.11 7.57 13.23
N ALA A 36 -42.41 6.42 13.34
CA ALA A 36 -42.20 5.52 12.21
C ALA A 36 -43.51 4.88 11.70
N ARG A 37 -44.43 4.53 12.61
CA ARG A 37 -45.76 4.01 12.25
C ARG A 37 -46.62 5.06 11.55
N ASN A 38 -46.59 6.30 12.04
CA ASN A 38 -47.33 7.40 11.43
C ASN A 38 -46.74 7.82 10.08
N ALA A 39 -45.40 7.84 9.94
CA ALA A 39 -44.73 8.08 8.67
C ALA A 39 -45.08 6.98 7.65
N TRP A 40 -45.15 5.71 8.08
CA TRP A 40 -45.54 4.59 7.24
C TRP A 40 -47.01 4.66 6.80
N ALA A 41 -47.92 5.03 7.71
CA ALA A 41 -49.33 5.22 7.40
C ALA A 41 -49.54 6.37 6.39
N ASN A 42 -48.85 7.50 6.58
CA ASN A 42 -48.90 8.63 5.65
C ASN A 42 -48.31 8.27 4.28
N LEU A 43 -47.22 7.49 4.25
CA LEU A 43 -46.64 7.00 3.00
C LEU A 43 -47.62 6.07 2.25
N LEU A 44 -48.33 5.18 2.97
CA LEU A 44 -49.35 4.32 2.39
C LEU A 44 -50.55 5.11 1.85
N GLU A 45 -50.97 6.16 2.53
CA GLU A 45 -52.02 7.06 2.04
C GLU A 45 -51.57 7.85 0.80
N LEU A 46 -50.32 8.32 0.79
CA LEU A 46 -49.72 9.00 -0.36
C LEU A 46 -49.62 8.07 -1.57
N LEU A 47 -49.25 6.80 -1.36
CA LEU A 47 -49.24 5.77 -2.40
C LEU A 47 -50.65 5.43 -2.92
N HIS A 48 -51.67 5.42 -2.05
CA HIS A 48 -53.06 5.24 -2.47
C HIS A 48 -53.57 6.43 -3.28
N ARG A 49 -53.30 7.66 -2.84
CA ARG A 49 -53.65 8.87 -3.58
C ARG A 49 -52.94 8.91 -4.93
N LEU A 50 -51.64 8.59 -4.99
CA LEU A 50 -50.89 8.47 -6.24
C LEU A 50 -51.50 7.43 -7.18
N LYS A 51 -51.98 6.29 -6.66
CA LYS A 51 -52.66 5.25 -7.46
C LYS A 51 -53.98 5.74 -8.04
N ASP A 52 -54.76 6.50 -7.28
CA ASP A 52 -56.04 7.04 -7.75
C ASP A 52 -55.84 8.21 -8.72
N THR A 53 -54.88 9.12 -8.47
CA THR A 53 -54.50 10.17 -9.43
C THR A 53 -53.87 9.56 -10.69
N ALA A 54 -53.11 8.48 -10.57
CA ALA A 54 -52.58 7.76 -11.72
C ALA A 54 -53.69 7.11 -12.55
N LYS A 55 -54.79 6.65 -11.95
CA LYS A 55 -55.96 6.15 -12.70
C LYS A 55 -56.67 7.25 -13.49
N GLU A 56 -56.81 8.45 -12.92
CA GLU A 56 -57.41 9.60 -13.62
C GLU A 56 -56.50 10.14 -14.74
N VAL A 57 -55.18 10.22 -14.48
CA VAL A 57 -54.20 10.71 -15.46
C VAL A 57 -53.89 9.67 -16.54
N ALA A 58 -53.97 8.37 -16.22
CA ALA A 58 -53.78 7.27 -17.17
C ALA A 58 -55.06 6.89 -17.93
N ASP A 59 -56.16 7.63 -17.77
CA ASP A 59 -57.36 7.42 -18.59
C ASP A 59 -57.00 7.67 -20.07
N PRO A 60 -57.11 6.65 -20.95
CA PRO A 60 -56.74 6.76 -22.35
C PRO A 60 -57.47 7.89 -23.09
N THR A 61 -58.67 8.27 -22.63
CA THR A 61 -59.45 9.36 -23.24
C THR A 61 -58.89 10.74 -22.92
N VAL A 62 -58.47 10.96 -21.67
CA VAL A 62 -57.88 12.23 -21.22
C VAL A 62 -56.50 12.44 -21.84
N ILE A 63 -55.68 11.38 -21.90
CA ILE A 63 -54.36 11.42 -22.56
C ILE A 63 -54.51 11.70 -24.05
N TYR A 64 -55.48 11.08 -24.72
CA TYR A 64 -55.73 11.30 -26.14
C TYR A 64 -56.13 12.74 -26.43
N GLU A 65 -57.05 13.33 -25.65
CA GLU A 65 -57.44 14.74 -25.78
C GLU A 65 -56.26 15.69 -25.55
N GLN A 66 -55.43 15.44 -24.53
CA GLN A 66 -54.22 16.24 -24.26
C GLN A 66 -53.20 16.16 -25.40
N LEU A 67 -52.94 14.96 -25.94
CA LEU A 67 -52.04 14.77 -27.10
C LEU A 67 -52.60 15.40 -28.37
N ARG A 68 -53.92 15.30 -28.59
CA ARG A 68 -54.62 15.92 -29.71
C ARG A 68 -54.50 17.45 -29.69
N ILE A 69 -54.65 18.06 -28.52
CA ILE A 69 -54.46 19.50 -28.31
C ILE A 69 -53.01 19.91 -28.57
N LEU A 70 -52.03 19.12 -28.10
CA LEU A 70 -50.61 19.44 -28.24
C LEU A 70 -50.12 19.34 -29.70
N PHE A 71 -50.67 18.41 -30.48
CA PHE A 71 -50.27 18.12 -31.87
C PHE A 71 -51.26 18.59 -32.94
N ARG A 72 -52.20 19.50 -32.59
CA ARG A 72 -53.15 20.18 -33.52
C ARG A 72 -53.75 19.25 -34.59
N ASP A 73 -54.39 18.16 -34.16
CA ASP A 73 -55.12 17.21 -35.03
C ASP A 73 -54.28 16.35 -36.02
N GLU A 74 -52.95 16.37 -35.96
CA GLU A 74 -52.12 15.58 -36.90
C GLU A 74 -51.95 14.09 -36.52
N ILE A 75 -52.40 13.66 -35.32
CA ILE A 75 -52.15 12.31 -34.80
C ILE A 75 -53.44 11.48 -34.74
N SER A 76 -53.49 10.39 -35.51
CA SER A 76 -54.57 9.40 -35.44
C SER A 76 -54.51 8.60 -34.13
N ARG A 77 -55.66 8.10 -33.66
CA ARG A 77 -55.79 7.34 -32.41
C ARG A 77 -54.87 6.11 -32.36
N ASN A 78 -54.63 5.48 -33.51
CA ASN A 78 -53.71 4.35 -33.64
C ASN A 78 -52.24 4.78 -33.47
N ASN A 79 -51.85 5.94 -34.03
CA ASN A 79 -50.49 6.46 -33.90
C ASN A 79 -50.18 6.90 -32.45
N ALA A 80 -51.15 7.52 -31.75
CA ALA A 80 -51.00 7.87 -30.34
C ALA A 80 -50.81 6.62 -29.45
N PHE A 81 -51.52 5.53 -29.74
CA PHE A 81 -51.35 4.26 -29.05
C PHE A 81 -49.92 3.69 -29.23
N PHE A 82 -49.40 3.66 -30.46
CA PHE A 82 -48.03 3.18 -30.71
C PHE A 82 -46.96 4.05 -30.03
N ILE A 83 -47.16 5.37 -29.96
CA ILE A 83 -46.25 6.28 -29.24
C ILE A 83 -46.25 6.00 -27.73
N LEU A 84 -47.42 5.79 -27.12
CA LEU A 84 -47.53 5.48 -25.69
C LEU A 84 -46.94 4.10 -25.36
N VAL A 85 -47.19 3.11 -26.21
CA VAL A 85 -46.58 1.77 -26.08
C VAL A 85 -45.06 1.88 -26.21
N GLY A 86 -44.55 2.62 -27.19
CA GLY A 86 -43.11 2.85 -27.37
C GLY A 86 -42.46 3.57 -26.18
N LEU A 87 -43.12 4.59 -25.63
CA LEU A 87 -42.66 5.28 -24.40
C LEU A 87 -42.70 4.35 -23.19
N GLY A 88 -43.75 3.54 -23.03
CA GLY A 88 -43.86 2.58 -21.93
C GLY A 88 -42.76 1.52 -21.98
N PHE A 89 -42.52 0.91 -23.14
CA PHE A 89 -41.45 -0.07 -23.32
C PHE A 89 -40.06 0.56 -23.21
N GLY A 90 -39.86 1.77 -23.75
CA GLY A 90 -38.59 2.49 -23.69
C GLY A 90 -38.23 2.94 -22.27
N THR A 91 -39.20 3.45 -21.51
CA THR A 91 -38.99 3.85 -20.10
C THR A 91 -38.80 2.65 -19.20
N THR A 92 -39.63 1.60 -19.33
CA THR A 92 -39.47 0.37 -18.55
C THR A 92 -38.15 -0.32 -18.86
N GLY A 93 -37.79 -0.43 -20.15
CA GLY A 93 -36.52 -0.98 -20.59
C GLY A 93 -35.32 -0.15 -20.11
N GLY A 94 -35.40 1.18 -20.18
CA GLY A 94 -34.38 2.08 -19.67
C GLY A 94 -34.20 2.02 -18.14
N VAL A 95 -35.30 1.88 -17.39
CA VAL A 95 -35.27 1.73 -15.93
C VAL A 95 -34.72 0.36 -15.53
N LEU A 96 -35.12 -0.72 -16.21
CA LEU A 96 -34.59 -2.07 -15.96
C LEU A 96 -33.10 -2.17 -16.32
N LEU A 97 -32.68 -1.56 -17.44
CA LEU A 97 -31.27 -1.42 -17.80
C LEU A 97 -30.53 -0.56 -16.76
N GLY A 98 -31.16 0.51 -16.28
CA GLY A 98 -30.67 1.35 -15.20
C GLY A 98 -30.44 0.55 -13.92
N PHE A 99 -31.38 -0.28 -13.48
CA PHE A 99 -31.22 -1.17 -12.32
C PHE A 99 -30.20 -2.29 -12.56
N TRP A 100 -30.12 -2.82 -13.79
CA TRP A 100 -29.15 -3.85 -14.14
C TRP A 100 -27.71 -3.30 -14.20
N LEU A 101 -27.54 -2.04 -14.61
CA LEU A 101 -26.28 -1.30 -14.54
C LEU A 101 -25.99 -0.83 -13.10
N ALA A 102 -27.02 -0.40 -12.37
CA ALA A 102 -26.95 0.00 -10.96
C ALA A 102 -27.09 -1.20 -10.02
N ARG A 103 -26.38 -2.31 -10.31
CA ARG A 103 -26.25 -3.39 -9.32
C ARG A 103 -25.77 -2.76 -8.02
N PRO A 104 -26.46 -2.97 -6.89
CA PRO A 104 -25.95 -2.49 -5.61
C PRO A 104 -24.59 -3.15 -5.42
N HIS A 105 -23.54 -2.34 -5.41
CA HIS A 105 -22.24 -2.79 -4.94
C HIS A 105 -22.49 -3.23 -3.49
N LEU A 106 -22.46 -4.55 -3.25
CA LEU A 106 -22.40 -5.08 -1.90
C LEU A 106 -21.28 -4.31 -1.19
N ALA A 107 -21.58 -3.73 -0.02
CA ALA A 107 -20.59 -2.99 0.74
C ALA A 107 -19.37 -3.91 0.93
N ALA A 108 -18.24 -3.52 0.34
CA ALA A 108 -17.03 -4.31 0.44
C ALA A 108 -16.73 -4.49 1.94
N PRO A 109 -16.41 -5.71 2.40
CA PRO A 109 -16.01 -5.90 3.79
C PRO A 109 -14.84 -4.98 4.08
N ILE A 110 -14.84 -4.38 5.26
CA ILE A 110 -13.81 -3.43 5.70
C ILE A 110 -12.89 -4.09 6.72
N MET A 111 -11.65 -3.63 6.76
CA MET A 111 -10.62 -4.06 7.70
C MET A 111 -9.84 -2.86 8.21
N LYS A 112 -9.19 -3.01 9.36
CA LYS A 112 -8.26 -1.99 9.87
C LYS A 112 -6.93 -2.06 9.13
N SER A 113 -6.42 -0.89 8.80
CA SER A 113 -5.14 -0.72 8.11
C SER A 113 -4.42 0.52 8.62
N ILE A 114 -3.10 0.47 8.59
CA ILE A 114 -2.25 1.66 8.68
C ILE A 114 -2.07 2.21 7.27
N ALA A 115 -2.61 3.39 7.03
CA ALA A 115 -2.61 3.97 5.71
C ALA A 115 -2.32 5.48 5.72
N CYS A 116 -1.68 5.93 4.64
CA CYS A 116 -1.57 7.34 4.31
C CYS A 116 -2.89 7.84 3.68
N THR A 117 -3.42 8.95 4.17
CA THR A 117 -4.67 9.56 3.68
C THR A 117 -4.45 10.74 2.72
N SER A 118 -3.24 11.30 2.68
CA SER A 118 -2.87 12.46 1.86
C SER A 118 -1.37 12.55 1.69
N PHE A 119 -0.82 12.82 0.50
CA PHE A 119 0.64 12.94 0.33
C PHE A 119 1.26 14.27 0.77
N ARG A 120 0.50 15.16 1.43
CA ARG A 120 0.92 16.55 1.65
C ARG A 120 1.41 16.87 3.06
N ASP A 121 1.07 16.05 4.05
CA ASP A 121 1.26 16.35 5.46
C ASP A 121 2.07 15.25 6.15
N PRO A 122 3.02 15.56 7.05
CA PRO A 122 3.64 14.57 7.95
C PRO A 122 2.64 13.74 8.79
N ASP A 123 1.50 14.32 9.19
CA ASP A 123 0.53 13.67 10.09
C ASP A 123 -0.57 12.89 9.34
N ASN A 124 -0.24 12.41 8.13
CA ASN A 124 -1.16 11.76 7.21
C ASN A 124 -1.34 10.25 7.42
N VAL A 125 -0.49 9.63 8.24
CA VAL A 125 -0.49 8.19 8.52
C VAL A 125 -1.40 7.92 9.71
N VAL A 126 -2.50 7.23 9.45
CA VAL A 126 -3.52 6.94 10.47
C VAL A 126 -3.95 5.49 10.40
N VAL A 127 -4.53 5.00 11.51
CA VAL A 127 -5.33 3.78 11.47
C VAL A 127 -6.69 4.12 10.87
N CYS A 128 -7.05 3.49 9.77
CA CYS A 128 -8.36 3.67 9.15
C CYS A 128 -8.95 2.36 8.65
N ASN A 129 -10.25 2.39 8.34
CA ASN A 129 -10.92 1.26 7.73
C ASN A 129 -10.73 1.33 6.22
N THR A 130 -10.16 0.28 5.63
CA THR A 130 -10.00 0.11 4.19
C THR A 130 -10.82 -1.10 3.71
N SER A 131 -11.15 -1.17 2.43
CA SER A 131 -11.77 -2.37 1.88
C SER A 131 -10.82 -3.57 1.97
N VAL A 132 -11.36 -4.74 2.29
CA VAL A 132 -10.62 -6.00 2.26
C VAL A 132 -10.18 -6.27 0.81
N PRO A 133 -8.87 -6.53 0.59
CA PRO A 133 -8.35 -6.80 -0.73
C PRO A 133 -9.01 -8.05 -1.33
N GLN A 134 -9.26 -8.01 -2.63
CA GLN A 134 -9.79 -9.15 -3.39
C GLN A 134 -8.64 -9.81 -4.17
N PHE A 135 -8.81 -11.07 -4.55
CA PHE A 135 -7.88 -11.74 -5.45
C PHE A 135 -7.91 -11.06 -6.83
N GLU A 136 -6.74 -10.70 -7.33
CA GLU A 136 -6.52 -10.18 -8.68
C GLU A 136 -6.20 -11.32 -9.64
N SER A 137 -5.55 -12.38 -9.14
CA SER A 137 -5.19 -13.60 -9.87
C SER A 137 -5.72 -14.85 -9.18
N SER A 138 -5.92 -15.92 -9.96
CA SER A 138 -6.25 -17.24 -9.42
C SER A 138 -5.14 -17.86 -8.56
N SER A 139 -3.90 -17.36 -8.66
CA SER A 139 -2.72 -17.80 -7.90
C SER A 139 -2.45 -16.95 -6.65
N ASP A 140 -3.34 -16.03 -6.31
CA ASP A 140 -3.15 -15.15 -5.16
C ASP A 140 -3.43 -15.89 -3.85
N ILE A 141 -2.81 -15.41 -2.78
CA ILE A 141 -2.92 -15.95 -1.43
C ILE A 141 -3.30 -14.79 -0.50
N MET A 142 -4.32 -15.02 0.31
CA MET A 142 -4.75 -14.10 1.35
C MET A 142 -4.14 -14.51 2.68
N VAL A 143 -3.58 -13.54 3.38
CA VAL A 143 -2.92 -13.73 4.67
C VAL A 143 -3.57 -12.84 5.70
N ARG A 144 -3.93 -13.43 6.83
CA ARG A 144 -4.28 -12.71 8.06
C ARG A 144 -2.99 -12.29 8.76
N VAL A 145 -2.72 -10.99 8.74
CA VAL A 145 -1.48 -10.43 9.24
C VAL A 145 -1.47 -10.49 10.77
N ARG A 146 -0.35 -10.94 11.32
CA ARG A 146 -0.07 -10.93 12.77
C ARG A 146 0.91 -9.83 13.15
N ALA A 147 1.90 -9.58 12.30
CA ALA A 147 2.85 -8.50 12.47
C ALA A 147 3.27 -7.93 11.12
N ALA A 148 3.46 -6.61 11.04
CA ALA A 148 3.97 -5.92 9.86
C ALA A 148 5.12 -4.99 10.24
N ALA A 149 6.14 -4.89 9.39
CA ALA A 149 7.24 -3.95 9.61
C ALA A 149 7.00 -2.63 8.87
N LEU A 150 7.26 -1.53 9.57
CA LEU A 150 7.36 -0.20 8.99
C LEU A 150 8.82 0.11 8.66
N ASN A 151 9.05 0.65 7.48
CA ASN A 151 10.36 0.97 6.95
C ASN A 151 10.47 2.46 6.62
N ARG A 152 11.70 2.98 6.48
CA ARG A 152 11.95 4.38 6.10
C ARG A 152 11.29 4.76 4.76
N ILE A 153 11.20 3.80 3.82
CA ILE A 153 10.49 3.98 2.55
C ILE A 153 8.99 4.22 2.74
N ASP A 154 8.36 3.64 3.77
CA ASP A 154 6.93 3.87 4.04
C ASP A 154 6.66 5.33 4.38
N ARG A 155 7.57 5.98 5.14
CA ARG A 155 7.51 7.44 5.35
C ARG A 155 7.65 8.20 4.04
N ARG A 156 8.63 7.85 3.20
CA ARG A 156 8.83 8.51 1.90
C ARG A 156 7.59 8.35 1.00
N ILE A 157 6.98 7.17 0.97
CA ILE A 157 5.73 6.89 0.26
C ILE A 157 4.60 7.77 0.81
N ALA A 158 4.50 7.91 2.13
CA ALA A 158 3.55 8.82 2.75
C ALA A 158 3.77 10.29 2.31
N PHE A 159 5.02 10.71 2.07
CA PHE A 159 5.33 12.04 1.47
C PHE A 159 5.24 12.09 -0.06
N GLY A 160 4.68 11.07 -0.71
CA GLY A 160 4.42 11.07 -2.14
C GLY A 160 5.59 10.59 -3.02
N TYR A 161 6.61 9.94 -2.45
CA TYR A 161 7.63 9.23 -3.23
C TYR A 161 6.98 8.31 -4.24
N GLY A 162 7.33 8.39 -5.52
CA GLY A 162 6.82 7.56 -6.59
C GLY A 162 5.33 7.73 -6.92
N ARG A 163 4.66 8.77 -6.41
CA ARG A 163 3.21 9.02 -6.63
C ARG A 163 2.85 9.04 -8.11
N THR A 164 3.71 9.62 -8.97
CA THR A 164 3.39 9.72 -10.40
C THR A 164 3.38 8.34 -11.02
N LEU A 165 4.41 7.53 -10.74
CA LEU A 165 4.54 6.20 -11.30
C LEU A 165 3.46 5.26 -10.74
N ARG A 166 3.23 5.25 -9.43
CA ARG A 166 2.16 4.46 -8.80
C ARG A 166 0.78 4.76 -9.37
N ARG A 167 0.44 6.03 -9.52
CA ARG A 167 -0.82 6.44 -10.14
C ARG A 167 -0.94 5.90 -11.57
N LEU A 168 0.13 5.97 -12.35
CA LEU A 168 0.14 5.45 -13.72
C LEU A 168 -0.02 3.93 -13.74
N ILE A 169 0.69 3.18 -12.89
CA ILE A 169 0.59 1.71 -12.80
C ILE A 169 -0.86 1.31 -12.49
N ARG A 170 -1.47 1.97 -11.49
CA ARG A 170 -2.83 1.70 -11.01
C ARG A 170 -3.93 2.07 -12.01
N ASN A 171 -3.77 3.19 -12.74
CA ASN A 171 -4.75 3.60 -13.76
C ASN A 171 -4.98 2.55 -14.85
N TYR A 172 -4.04 1.63 -15.02
CA TYR A 172 -4.13 0.54 -16.00
C TYR A 172 -4.41 -0.81 -15.35
N ASP A 173 -4.63 -0.90 -14.03
CA ASP A 173 -5.20 -2.09 -13.39
C ASP A 173 -6.70 -2.15 -13.70
N CYS A 174 -7.21 -3.37 -13.89
CA CYS A 174 -8.60 -3.60 -14.26
C CYS A 174 -9.60 -3.14 -13.19
N ASN A 175 -9.13 -2.98 -11.94
CA ASN A 175 -9.88 -2.43 -10.82
C ASN A 175 -9.44 -0.99 -10.59
N TYR A 176 -10.20 -0.02 -11.10
CA TYR A 176 -9.97 1.41 -10.83
C TYR A 176 -10.26 1.70 -9.35
N ASN A 177 -9.25 1.53 -8.50
CA ASN A 177 -9.31 1.91 -7.09
C ASN A 177 -8.58 3.24 -6.88
N PRO A 178 -9.11 4.16 -6.06
CA PRO A 178 -8.39 5.37 -5.68
C PRO A 178 -7.04 5.02 -5.03
N GLU A 179 -6.03 5.87 -5.22
CA GLU A 179 -4.71 5.64 -4.62
C GLU A 179 -4.75 5.70 -3.09
N LEU A 180 -5.58 6.61 -2.57
CA LEU A 180 -5.74 6.89 -1.16
C LEU A 180 -7.10 6.35 -0.66
N PRO A 181 -7.18 5.86 0.59
CA PRO A 181 -6.07 5.67 1.53
C PRO A 181 -5.08 4.57 1.06
N LEU A 182 -3.78 4.86 1.16
CA LEU A 182 -2.71 3.95 0.71
C LEU A 182 -2.13 3.19 1.91
N VAL A 183 -2.35 1.88 1.97
CA VAL A 183 -1.81 1.03 3.04
C VAL A 183 -0.28 1.01 3.00
N LEU A 184 0.34 1.18 4.16
CA LEU A 184 1.80 1.18 4.34
C LEU A 184 2.33 -0.20 4.80
N GLY A 185 3.64 -0.31 5.04
CA GLY A 185 4.32 -1.53 5.46
C GLY A 185 4.77 -2.36 4.26
N ARG A 186 6.07 -2.68 4.21
CA ARG A 186 6.67 -3.43 3.08
C ARG A 186 6.96 -4.91 3.38
N SER A 187 6.77 -5.35 4.62
CA SER A 187 6.85 -6.76 4.98
C SER A 187 5.89 -7.09 6.10
N CYS A 188 5.43 -8.34 6.12
CA CYS A 188 4.60 -8.84 7.22
C CYS A 188 4.80 -10.35 7.40
N ALA A 189 4.33 -10.83 8.55
CA ALA A 189 4.16 -12.24 8.86
C ALA A 189 2.74 -12.47 9.39
N GLY A 190 2.20 -13.64 9.07
CA GLY A 190 0.81 -13.95 9.36
C GLY A 190 0.46 -15.39 9.05
N ILE A 191 -0.84 -15.66 8.97
CA ILE A 191 -1.40 -16.99 8.74
C ILE A 191 -2.18 -16.97 7.44
N VAL A 192 -2.02 -17.98 6.60
CA VAL A 192 -2.80 -18.13 5.36
C VAL A 192 -4.28 -18.25 5.72
N GLU A 193 -5.08 -17.32 5.21
CA GLU A 193 -6.54 -17.25 5.41
C GLU A 193 -7.28 -17.91 4.24
N ALA A 194 -6.80 -17.69 3.02
CA ALA A 194 -7.38 -18.27 1.81
C ALA A 194 -6.32 -18.43 0.72
N VAL A 195 -6.48 -19.47 -0.09
CA VAL A 195 -5.59 -19.79 -1.21
C VAL A 195 -6.38 -19.76 -2.51
N GLY A 196 -5.88 -19.04 -3.51
CA GLY A 196 -6.45 -19.00 -4.83
C GLY A 196 -6.42 -20.37 -5.50
N LYS A 197 -7.50 -20.73 -6.20
CA LYS A 197 -7.67 -22.07 -6.81
C LYS A 197 -6.60 -22.46 -7.83
N GLY A 198 -5.92 -21.47 -8.42
CA GLY A 198 -4.84 -21.65 -9.37
C GLY A 198 -3.45 -21.63 -8.74
N SER A 199 -3.34 -21.50 -7.41
CA SER A 199 -2.05 -21.49 -6.73
C SER A 199 -1.37 -22.86 -6.80
N LYS A 200 -0.05 -22.83 -7.02
CA LYS A 200 0.88 -23.95 -7.04
C LYS A 200 1.96 -23.85 -5.96
N SER A 201 1.82 -22.91 -5.03
CA SER A 201 2.75 -22.70 -3.90
C SER A 201 2.90 -23.91 -2.98
N GLY A 202 1.88 -24.77 -2.89
CA GLY A 202 1.80 -25.81 -1.86
C GLY A 202 1.56 -25.26 -0.46
N LEU A 203 1.11 -24.00 -0.34
CA LEU A 203 0.64 -23.41 0.92
C LEU A 203 -0.83 -23.78 1.15
N GLU A 204 -1.17 -24.00 2.42
CA GLU A 204 -2.52 -24.36 2.85
C GLU A 204 -3.06 -23.34 3.85
N ILE A 205 -4.39 -23.28 4.01
CA ILE A 205 -5.02 -22.45 5.03
C ILE A 205 -4.50 -22.88 6.41
N GLY A 206 -4.06 -21.92 7.20
CA GLY A 206 -3.42 -22.17 8.50
C GLY A 206 -1.90 -22.16 8.49
N ASP A 207 -1.24 -22.19 7.32
CA ASP A 207 0.22 -22.09 7.23
C ASP A 207 0.72 -20.74 7.77
N GLU A 208 1.78 -20.77 8.59
CA GLU A 208 2.47 -19.57 9.05
C GLU A 208 3.45 -19.08 7.98
N VAL A 209 3.24 -17.86 7.52
CA VAL A 209 3.91 -17.31 6.35
C VAL A 209 4.47 -15.92 6.60
N TRP A 210 5.41 -15.53 5.76
CA TRP A 210 5.96 -14.18 5.69
C TRP A 210 6.07 -13.73 4.23
N LEU A 211 6.02 -12.42 4.02
CA LEU A 211 6.01 -11.84 2.67
C LEU A 211 6.61 -10.44 2.66
N ALA A 212 6.94 -9.98 1.46
CA ALA A 212 7.31 -8.60 1.19
C ALA A 212 6.47 -8.00 0.05
N ALA A 213 6.08 -6.74 0.23
CA ALA A 213 5.34 -5.95 -0.74
C ALA A 213 6.30 -4.99 -1.47
N GLN A 214 6.04 -4.75 -2.75
CA GLN A 214 6.81 -3.78 -3.51
C GLN A 214 6.42 -2.36 -3.12
N TRP A 215 7.34 -1.40 -3.29
CA TRP A 215 7.10 0.00 -2.91
C TRP A 215 6.00 0.69 -3.74
N TYR A 216 5.75 0.21 -4.96
CA TYR A 216 4.74 0.75 -5.86
C TYR A 216 3.33 0.16 -5.67
N GLU A 217 3.18 -0.82 -4.77
CA GLU A 217 1.91 -1.49 -4.48
C GLU A 217 1.33 -1.07 -3.13
N SER A 218 0.11 -1.53 -2.85
CA SER A 218 -0.45 -1.46 -1.50
C SER A 218 0.43 -2.23 -0.52
N GLY A 219 0.59 -1.69 0.69
CA GLY A 219 1.39 -2.29 1.74
C GLY A 219 0.70 -3.43 2.48
N ALA A 220 1.42 -3.97 3.46
CA ALA A 220 1.04 -5.14 4.26
C ALA A 220 0.70 -4.82 5.72
N ALA A 221 0.70 -3.55 6.14
CA ALA A 221 0.29 -3.12 7.48
C ALA A 221 -1.25 -2.99 7.58
N SER A 222 -1.94 -4.11 7.42
CA SER A 222 -3.39 -4.24 7.48
C SER A 222 -3.77 -5.60 8.06
N GLU A 223 -5.01 -5.78 8.53
CA GLU A 223 -5.46 -7.06 9.10
C GLU A 223 -5.42 -8.21 8.08
N LEU A 224 -5.67 -7.92 6.81
CA LEU A 224 -5.56 -8.87 5.69
C LEU A 224 -4.72 -8.27 4.58
N VAL A 225 -3.95 -9.13 3.90
CA VAL A 225 -3.21 -8.77 2.69
C VAL A 225 -3.37 -9.87 1.65
N VAL A 226 -3.41 -9.49 0.38
CA VAL A 226 -3.41 -10.40 -0.76
C VAL A 226 -2.11 -10.21 -1.52
N VAL A 227 -1.40 -11.30 -1.78
CA VAL A 227 -0.16 -11.30 -2.56
C VAL A 227 -0.14 -12.46 -3.55
N PRO A 228 0.56 -12.33 -4.68
CA PRO A 228 0.81 -13.46 -5.55
C PRO A 228 1.67 -14.49 -4.83
N GLU A 229 1.43 -15.78 -5.12
CA GLU A 229 2.21 -16.89 -4.55
C GLU A 229 3.73 -16.76 -4.71
N THR A 230 4.19 -16.01 -5.72
CA THR A 230 5.61 -15.81 -5.99
C THR A 230 6.31 -14.91 -4.97
N ARG A 231 5.60 -14.26 -4.05
CA ARG A 231 6.14 -13.29 -3.07
C ARG A 231 5.86 -13.65 -1.61
N ILE A 232 5.48 -14.89 -1.36
CA ILE A 232 5.16 -15.41 -0.04
C ILE A 232 5.88 -16.74 0.16
N SER A 233 6.31 -16.99 1.38
CA SER A 233 6.92 -18.26 1.79
C SER A 233 6.52 -18.59 3.22
N ARG A 234 6.75 -19.84 3.66
CA ARG A 234 6.63 -20.21 5.07
C ARG A 234 7.64 -19.41 5.90
N LYS A 235 7.21 -18.90 7.04
CA LYS A 235 8.13 -18.19 7.93
C LYS A 235 9.13 -19.18 8.58
N PRO A 236 10.28 -18.72 9.07
CA PRO A 236 11.21 -19.57 9.81
C PRO A 236 10.53 -20.10 11.09
N PHE A 237 10.81 -21.36 11.45
CA PHE A 237 10.11 -22.02 12.57
C PHE A 237 10.67 -21.61 13.94
N LEU A 238 11.89 -21.07 13.99
CA LEU A 238 12.56 -20.66 15.23
C LEU A 238 12.07 -19.32 15.80
N ILE A 239 11.29 -18.54 15.05
CA ILE A 239 10.92 -17.17 15.41
C ILE A 239 9.41 -16.94 15.41
N GLY A 240 8.97 -16.01 16.27
CA GLY A 240 7.60 -15.50 16.30
C GLY A 240 7.28 -14.58 15.12
N PHE A 241 6.02 -14.11 15.06
CA PHE A 241 5.55 -13.25 13.96
C PHE A 241 6.26 -11.90 13.89
N GLU A 242 6.61 -11.29 15.03
CA GLU A 242 7.29 -9.99 15.08
C GLU A 242 8.69 -10.08 14.46
N GLY A 243 9.47 -11.10 14.83
CA GLY A 243 10.76 -11.37 14.22
C GLY A 243 10.62 -11.73 12.75
N ALA A 244 9.63 -12.55 12.38
CA ALA A 244 9.40 -12.90 10.99
C ALA A 244 8.99 -11.68 10.15
N ALA A 245 8.22 -10.73 10.67
CA ALA A 245 7.85 -9.52 9.93
C ALA A 245 9.05 -8.59 9.67
N SER A 246 10.09 -8.65 10.51
CA SER A 246 11.23 -7.73 10.49
C SER A 246 12.19 -7.90 9.31
N LEU A 247 12.16 -9.06 8.65
CA LEU A 247 13.23 -9.50 7.74
C LEU A 247 12.87 -9.53 6.23
N PRO A 248 11.66 -9.87 5.78
CA PRO A 248 11.41 -10.14 4.35
C PRO A 248 11.84 -9.03 3.41
N TYR A 249 11.45 -7.78 3.68
CA TYR A 249 11.77 -6.64 2.79
C TYR A 249 13.26 -6.27 2.84
N SER A 250 13.80 -6.07 4.03
CA SER A 250 15.21 -5.71 4.25
C SER A 250 16.18 -6.81 3.81
N GLY A 251 15.82 -8.06 4.06
CA GLY A 251 16.57 -9.25 3.63
C GLY A 251 16.57 -9.41 2.12
N CYS A 252 15.44 -9.16 1.44
CA CYS A 252 15.41 -9.16 -0.03
C CYS A 252 16.31 -8.09 -0.63
N ILE A 253 16.34 -6.88 -0.04
CA ILE A 253 17.27 -5.82 -0.45
C ILE A 253 18.72 -6.27 -0.22
N ALA A 254 19.05 -6.72 0.98
CA ALA A 254 20.41 -7.12 1.35
C ALA A 254 20.94 -8.24 0.42
N LEU A 255 20.20 -9.34 0.28
CA LEU A 255 20.62 -10.45 -0.58
C LEU A 255 20.69 -10.07 -2.04
N SER A 256 19.73 -9.29 -2.56
CA SER A 256 19.78 -8.84 -3.96
C SER A 256 21.01 -7.99 -4.24
N LEU A 257 21.42 -7.12 -3.29
CA LEU A 257 22.61 -6.29 -3.44
C LEU A 257 23.90 -7.10 -3.30
N MET A 258 23.95 -8.03 -2.35
CA MET A 258 25.10 -8.91 -2.17
C MET A 258 25.31 -9.84 -3.37
N ASP A 259 24.25 -10.51 -3.84
CA ASP A 259 24.30 -11.44 -4.98
C ASP A 259 24.68 -10.72 -6.28
N SER A 260 24.12 -9.53 -6.55
CA SER A 260 24.43 -8.73 -7.75
C SER A 260 25.89 -8.26 -7.82
N HIS A 261 26.57 -8.17 -6.68
CA HIS A 261 27.98 -7.80 -6.58
C HIS A 261 28.90 -9.00 -6.32
N GLY A 262 28.36 -10.24 -6.42
CA GLY A 262 29.13 -11.46 -6.21
C GLY A 262 29.69 -11.57 -4.79
N ILE A 263 28.94 -11.11 -3.78
CA ILE A 263 29.22 -11.29 -2.36
C ILE A 263 28.34 -12.44 -1.89
N THR A 264 28.96 -13.62 -1.77
CA THR A 264 28.28 -14.88 -1.42
C THR A 264 29.15 -15.65 -0.43
N GLU A 265 28.64 -16.75 0.12
CA GLU A 265 29.40 -17.64 1.01
C GLU A 265 30.78 -18.05 0.45
N HIS A 266 30.86 -18.29 -0.86
CA HIS A 266 32.08 -18.78 -1.49
C HIS A 266 33.04 -17.68 -1.94
N THR A 267 32.57 -16.44 -2.05
CA THR A 267 33.33 -15.33 -2.64
C THR A 267 33.65 -14.22 -1.63
N SER A 268 33.08 -14.27 -0.43
CA SER A 268 33.23 -13.21 0.58
C SER A 268 34.50 -13.34 1.42
N LYS A 269 35.08 -14.55 1.50
CA LYS A 269 36.25 -14.82 2.32
C LYS A 269 37.41 -13.87 2.01
N GLY A 270 37.88 -13.15 3.03
CA GLY A 270 39.01 -12.23 2.94
C GLY A 270 38.69 -10.88 2.27
N LYS A 271 37.46 -10.64 1.82
CA LYS A 271 37.03 -9.32 1.34
C LYS A 271 36.82 -8.37 2.51
N ARG A 272 37.09 -7.08 2.29
CA ARG A 272 36.84 -6.02 3.28
C ARG A 272 35.56 -5.28 2.90
N ILE A 273 34.59 -5.26 3.81
CA ILE A 273 33.27 -4.67 3.56
C ILE A 273 33.00 -3.60 4.62
N LEU A 274 32.73 -2.38 4.20
CA LEU A 274 32.24 -1.31 5.07
C LEU A 274 30.71 -1.26 4.97
N VAL A 275 30.01 -1.39 6.09
CA VAL A 275 28.56 -1.23 6.17
C VAL A 275 28.26 0.08 6.90
N GLN A 276 27.78 1.08 6.16
CA GLN A 276 27.39 2.34 6.76
C GLN A 276 26.03 2.23 7.42
N ASP A 277 25.93 2.71 8.66
CA ASP A 277 24.74 2.58 9.52
C ASP A 277 24.29 1.12 9.61
N ALA A 278 25.18 0.28 10.11
CA ALA A 278 24.96 -1.16 10.25
C ALA A 278 23.74 -1.50 11.13
N CYS A 279 23.23 -0.52 11.89
CA CYS A 279 22.02 -0.66 12.70
C CYS A 279 20.73 -0.58 11.89
N SER A 280 20.77 -0.21 10.61
CA SER A 280 19.57 -0.26 9.77
C SER A 280 19.11 -1.71 9.54
N PRO A 281 17.81 -1.96 9.24
CA PRO A 281 17.34 -3.31 8.93
C PRO A 281 18.18 -4.04 7.86
N VAL A 282 18.61 -3.31 6.82
CA VAL A 282 19.44 -3.87 5.74
C VAL A 282 20.87 -4.08 6.21
N GLY A 283 21.42 -3.11 6.96
CA GLY A 283 22.76 -3.19 7.55
C GLY A 283 22.93 -4.40 8.46
N CYS A 284 21.95 -4.66 9.34
CA CYS A 284 21.95 -5.81 10.24
C CYS A 284 22.07 -7.13 9.47
N VAL A 285 21.42 -7.25 8.30
CA VAL A 285 21.49 -8.47 7.46
C VAL A 285 22.84 -8.58 6.77
N ILE A 286 23.31 -7.50 6.13
CA ILE A 286 24.58 -7.48 5.40
C ILE A 286 25.74 -7.79 6.34
N THR A 287 25.79 -7.13 7.50
CA THR A 287 26.84 -7.32 8.51
C THR A 287 26.91 -8.79 8.96
N GLN A 288 25.78 -9.38 9.33
CA GLN A 288 25.74 -10.77 9.82
C GLN A 288 26.16 -11.77 8.72
N LEU A 289 25.62 -11.65 7.51
CA LEU A 289 25.92 -12.58 6.42
C LEU A 289 27.35 -12.44 5.92
N ALA A 290 27.81 -11.21 5.65
CA ALA A 290 29.17 -10.97 5.18
C ALA A 290 30.21 -11.51 6.17
N HIS A 291 29.98 -11.25 7.46
CA HIS A 291 30.82 -11.78 8.53
C HIS A 291 30.83 -13.31 8.56
N LYS A 292 29.65 -13.94 8.54
CA LYS A 292 29.51 -15.40 8.51
C LYS A 292 30.19 -16.05 7.30
N TRP A 293 30.24 -15.34 6.18
CA TRP A 293 30.91 -15.78 4.95
C TRP A 293 32.42 -15.46 4.93
N GLY A 294 32.98 -14.99 6.04
CA GLY A 294 34.40 -14.77 6.23
C GLY A 294 34.94 -13.47 5.64
N ALA A 295 34.07 -12.49 5.34
CA ALA A 295 34.51 -11.13 5.05
C ALA A 295 34.93 -10.42 6.34
N HIS A 296 35.87 -9.50 6.23
CA HIS A 296 36.20 -8.55 7.27
C HIS A 296 35.22 -7.38 7.21
N VAL A 297 34.26 -7.34 8.14
CA VAL A 297 33.22 -6.31 8.17
C VAL A 297 33.64 -5.17 9.09
N ALA A 298 33.69 -3.97 8.54
CA ALA A 298 33.71 -2.72 9.30
C ALA A 298 32.30 -2.13 9.32
N ALA A 299 31.79 -1.80 10.49
CA ALA A 299 30.44 -1.27 10.67
C ALA A 299 30.52 0.16 11.21
N THR A 300 29.76 1.09 10.63
CA THR A 300 29.53 2.38 11.27
C THR A 300 28.21 2.36 12.03
N CYS A 301 28.20 2.88 13.27
CA CYS A 301 26.97 2.96 14.06
C CYS A 301 26.97 4.14 15.06
N HIS A 302 25.80 4.45 15.59
CA HIS A 302 25.65 5.39 16.70
C HIS A 302 26.16 4.78 18.01
N THR A 303 26.64 5.61 18.95
CA THR A 303 27.22 5.19 20.24
C THR A 303 26.32 4.24 21.04
N ARG A 304 25.03 4.55 21.13
CA ARG A 304 24.05 3.73 21.87
C ARG A 304 23.75 2.38 21.23
N SER A 305 24.03 2.25 19.94
CA SER A 305 23.76 1.04 19.16
C SER A 305 24.98 0.13 19.06
N ALA A 306 26.16 0.61 19.47
CA ALA A 306 27.39 -0.16 19.47
C ALA A 306 27.28 -1.48 20.26
N PRO A 307 26.59 -1.58 21.41
CA PRO A 307 26.40 -2.87 22.07
C PRO A 307 25.53 -3.85 21.27
N VAL A 308 24.50 -3.36 20.57
CA VAL A 308 23.65 -4.22 19.72
C VAL A 308 24.44 -4.73 18.54
N ILE A 309 25.23 -3.85 17.91
CA ILE A 309 26.16 -4.23 16.87
C ILE A 309 27.14 -5.26 17.43
N HIS A 310 27.79 -4.99 18.57
CA HIS A 310 28.65 -5.97 19.24
C HIS A 310 27.95 -7.29 19.55
N GLU A 311 26.65 -7.34 19.86
CA GLU A 311 25.91 -8.58 20.11
C GLU A 311 25.59 -9.35 18.81
N LEU A 312 25.14 -8.63 17.78
CA LEU A 312 24.94 -9.20 16.44
C LEU A 312 26.27 -9.69 15.86
N GLU A 313 27.33 -9.00 16.23
CA GLU A 313 28.73 -9.22 15.89
C GLU A 313 29.49 -10.01 16.95
N GLU A 314 28.86 -10.53 18.01
CA GLU A 314 29.59 -11.19 19.13
C GLU A 314 30.15 -12.56 18.72
N ARG A 315 29.95 -12.88 17.44
CA ARG A 315 30.58 -13.97 16.70
C ARG A 315 31.49 -13.50 15.55
N GLY A 316 31.78 -12.21 15.39
CA GLY A 316 33.05 -11.69 14.83
C GLY A 316 33.09 -10.48 13.87
N ALA A 317 32.22 -9.46 13.88
CA ALA A 317 32.58 -8.30 13.05
C ALA A 317 33.86 -7.64 13.55
N SER A 318 34.61 -7.16 12.57
CA SER A 318 36.05 -7.01 12.74
C SER A 318 36.42 -5.61 13.19
N ASP A 319 35.59 -4.61 12.89
CA ASP A 319 35.81 -3.20 13.22
C ASP A 319 34.49 -2.45 13.46
N ILE A 320 34.29 -1.88 14.65
CA ILE A 320 33.16 -0.98 14.93
C ILE A 320 33.65 0.47 14.95
N ILE A 321 33.07 1.30 14.08
CA ILE A 321 33.35 2.73 13.97
C ILE A 321 32.15 3.48 14.50
N VAL A 322 32.28 3.95 15.75
CA VAL A 322 31.24 4.72 16.41
C VAL A 322 31.32 6.17 15.95
N PHE A 323 30.21 6.71 15.44
CA PHE A 323 30.05 8.14 15.27
C PHE A 323 29.08 8.67 16.33
N ALA A 324 29.56 9.64 17.12
CA ALA A 324 28.72 10.40 18.02
C ALA A 324 28.02 11.46 17.18
N ASN A 325 26.74 11.25 16.85
CA ASN A 325 25.90 12.31 16.32
C ASN A 325 24.69 12.41 17.24
N GLU A 326 24.52 13.56 17.89
CA GLU A 326 23.41 13.82 18.82
C GLU A 326 22.26 14.60 18.16
N HIS A 327 22.39 14.99 16.87
CA HIS A 327 21.47 15.94 16.23
C HIS A 327 21.07 15.61 14.78
N PHE A 328 20.20 14.61 14.57
CA PHE A 328 19.32 14.57 13.37
C PHE A 328 18.20 15.61 13.48
N ARG A 329 18.51 16.89 13.34
CA ARG A 329 17.49 17.88 13.02
C ARG A 329 17.90 18.64 11.77
N SER A 330 17.11 18.46 10.72
CA SER A 330 17.08 19.21 9.46
C SER A 330 18.38 19.26 8.66
N ASN A 331 18.46 18.47 7.57
CA ASN A 331 19.17 18.68 6.28
C ASN A 331 20.58 19.32 6.20
N PHE A 332 21.23 19.70 7.30
CA PHE A 332 22.55 20.30 7.36
C PHE A 332 23.15 19.95 8.74
N ILE A 333 24.05 18.98 8.75
CA ILE A 333 24.92 18.68 9.88
C ILE A 333 25.93 19.83 10.01
N ASP A 334 26.44 20.10 11.21
CA ASP A 334 27.72 20.82 11.32
C ASP A 334 28.85 19.85 10.92
N VAL A 335 28.97 19.64 9.60
CA VAL A 335 29.67 18.53 8.92
C VAL A 335 31.16 18.43 9.27
N ASN A 336 31.77 19.44 9.88
CA ASN A 336 33.23 19.59 9.85
C ASN A 336 34.01 18.82 10.94
N VAL A 337 33.47 18.66 12.15
CA VAL A 337 34.20 18.03 13.28
C VAL A 337 34.00 16.51 13.33
N GLU A 338 32.79 16.01 13.06
CA GLU A 338 32.55 14.56 13.04
C GLU A 338 33.14 13.88 11.80
N LYS A 339 33.21 14.61 10.68
CA LYS A 339 33.84 14.11 9.45
C LYS A 339 35.33 13.90 9.63
N SER A 340 36.04 14.70 10.42
CA SER A 340 37.48 14.49 10.64
C SER A 340 37.78 13.25 11.48
N ASN A 341 36.99 12.97 12.52
CA ASN A 341 37.12 11.74 13.31
C ASN A 341 36.85 10.49 12.46
N LEU A 342 35.77 10.51 11.67
CA LEU A 342 35.47 9.40 10.75
C LEU A 342 36.55 9.25 9.66
N ILE A 343 37.09 10.36 9.14
CA ILE A 343 38.22 10.32 8.19
C ILE A 343 39.41 9.61 8.81
N ASN A 344 39.77 9.96 10.03
CA ASN A 344 40.94 9.39 10.70
C ASN A 344 40.75 7.89 10.95
N GLU A 345 39.56 7.48 11.39
CA GLU A 345 39.19 6.08 11.58
C GLU A 345 39.16 5.30 10.25
N LEU A 346 38.62 5.86 9.18
CA LEU A 346 38.61 5.18 7.88
C LEU A 346 39.99 5.17 7.21
N ALA A 347 40.81 6.20 7.43
CA ALA A 347 42.16 6.31 6.87
C ALA A 347 43.18 5.41 7.59
N SER A 348 42.94 5.06 8.86
CA SER A 348 43.77 4.12 9.60
C SER A 348 43.56 2.66 9.16
N ARG A 349 42.50 2.40 8.39
CA ARG A 349 42.11 1.06 7.93
C ARG A 349 42.58 0.79 6.51
N GLU A 350 42.73 -0.50 6.20
CA GLU A 350 42.94 -0.91 4.81
C GLU A 350 41.69 -0.63 3.99
N LYS A 351 41.91 -0.42 2.69
CA LYS A 351 40.86 -0.09 1.73
C LYS A 351 39.81 -1.19 1.61
N PHE A 352 38.57 -0.78 1.35
CA PHE A 352 37.42 -1.69 1.27
C PHE A 352 37.15 -2.13 -0.17
N ASP A 353 36.80 -3.41 -0.33
CA ASP A 353 36.31 -3.95 -1.60
C ASP A 353 34.86 -3.52 -1.85
N PHE A 354 34.07 -3.41 -0.79
CA PHE A 354 32.66 -2.99 -0.89
C PHE A 354 32.32 -1.99 0.21
N ILE A 355 31.57 -0.96 -0.16
CA ILE A 355 31.02 0.02 0.78
C ILE A 355 29.50 0.06 0.60
N PHE A 356 28.74 -0.41 1.58
CA PHE A 356 27.29 -0.39 1.57
C PHE A 356 26.74 0.87 2.22
N LEU A 357 25.89 1.58 1.49
CA LEU A 357 25.18 2.76 1.96
C LEU A 357 23.74 2.39 2.29
N THR A 358 23.48 2.09 3.56
CA THR A 358 22.14 1.69 4.02
C THR A 358 21.27 2.86 4.47
N THR A 359 21.89 4.02 4.65
CA THR A 359 21.23 5.30 4.90
C THR A 359 21.91 6.42 4.13
N ARG A 360 21.14 7.45 3.77
CA ARG A 360 21.67 8.68 3.17
C ARG A 360 22.25 9.57 4.27
N ILE A 361 23.38 9.16 4.84
CA ILE A 361 24.20 10.04 5.68
C ILE A 361 24.97 11.01 4.75
N ALA A 362 25.40 12.15 5.29
CA ALA A 362 25.98 13.32 4.61
C ALA A 362 27.33 13.10 3.87
N TYR A 363 27.70 11.87 3.52
CA TYR A 363 28.94 11.56 2.83
C TYR A 363 28.69 11.33 1.34
N ASP A 364 29.32 12.17 0.51
CA ASP A 364 29.28 12.05 -0.94
C ASP A 364 30.01 10.77 -1.39
N HIS A 365 29.58 10.18 -2.51
CA HIS A 365 30.28 9.05 -3.15
C HIS A 365 31.77 9.38 -3.35
N LYS A 366 32.08 10.62 -3.76
CA LYS A 366 33.47 11.13 -3.92
C LYS A 366 34.30 11.07 -2.64
N PHE A 367 33.66 11.17 -1.48
CA PHE A 367 34.35 11.06 -0.21
C PHE A 367 34.76 9.61 0.05
N LEU A 368 33.85 8.67 -0.21
CA LEU A 368 34.03 7.25 0.08
C LEU A 368 34.97 6.55 -0.93
N GLU A 369 35.03 7.03 -2.16
CA GLU A 369 35.98 6.57 -3.19
C GLU A 369 37.44 6.54 -2.71
N LYS A 370 37.80 7.42 -1.77
CA LYS A 370 39.16 7.50 -1.20
C LYS A 370 39.54 6.24 -0.41
N PHE A 371 38.56 5.59 0.19
CA PHE A 371 38.71 4.40 1.03
C PHE A 371 38.48 3.10 0.25
N LEU A 372 38.23 3.20 -1.06
CA LEU A 372 37.94 2.07 -1.93
C LEU A 372 39.21 1.42 -2.46
N ALA A 373 39.22 0.09 -2.53
CA ALA A 373 40.24 -0.69 -3.21
C ALA A 373 40.20 -0.41 -4.72
N LYS A 374 41.26 -0.80 -5.46
CA LYS A 374 41.41 -0.49 -6.91
C LYS A 374 40.24 -0.98 -7.79
N ARG A 375 39.50 -2.00 -7.33
CA ARG A 375 38.31 -2.57 -7.98
C ARG A 375 37.10 -2.59 -7.05
N GLY A 376 37.15 -1.85 -5.94
CA GLY A 376 36.03 -1.84 -5.02
C GLY A 376 34.82 -1.13 -5.60
N VAL A 377 33.67 -1.33 -4.98
CA VAL A 377 32.38 -0.78 -5.41
C VAL A 377 31.63 -0.17 -4.24
N ILE A 378 31.02 0.99 -4.46
CA ILE A 378 30.04 1.58 -3.54
C ILE A 378 28.65 1.09 -3.95
N VAL A 379 27.90 0.55 -3.00
CA VAL A 379 26.60 -0.08 -3.22
C VAL A 379 25.54 0.66 -2.41
N ASP A 380 24.64 1.35 -3.10
CA ASP A 380 23.51 2.03 -2.47
C ASP A 380 22.38 1.04 -2.16
N ALA A 381 22.05 0.90 -0.88
CA ALA A 381 20.89 0.15 -0.41
C ALA A 381 19.68 1.03 -0.11
N VAL A 382 19.81 2.35 -0.29
CA VAL A 382 18.71 3.31 -0.15
C VAL A 382 18.02 3.50 -1.49
N GLU A 383 16.69 3.69 -1.48
CA GLU A 383 15.96 3.88 -2.72
C GLU A 383 16.38 5.19 -3.42
N PRO A 384 16.61 5.16 -4.74
CA PRO A 384 17.00 6.33 -5.50
C PRO A 384 15.87 7.38 -5.50
N GLU A 385 16.21 8.63 -5.77
CA GLU A 385 15.19 9.62 -6.10
C GLU A 385 14.52 9.24 -7.43
N LEU A 386 13.21 9.47 -7.50
CA LEU A 386 12.42 9.15 -8.69
C LEU A 386 12.14 10.45 -9.46
N PRO A 387 12.81 10.69 -10.60
CA PRO A 387 12.58 11.88 -11.42
C PRO A 387 11.12 11.99 -11.89
N SER A 388 10.41 10.85 -11.93
CA SER A 388 9.01 10.77 -12.35
C SER A 388 8.08 11.67 -11.55
N ASP A 389 8.41 11.98 -10.30
CA ASP A 389 7.55 12.83 -9.46
C ASP A 389 7.66 14.33 -9.83
N GLU A 390 8.78 14.72 -10.44
CA GLU A 390 9.08 16.08 -10.89
C GLU A 390 8.73 16.32 -12.36
N TYR A 391 8.45 15.27 -13.13
CA TYR A 391 8.10 15.39 -14.54
C TYR A 391 6.95 16.37 -14.80
N GLY A 392 7.13 17.24 -15.79
CA GLY A 392 6.06 18.08 -16.33
C GLY A 392 4.99 17.28 -17.11
N PRO A 393 3.90 17.92 -17.55
CA PRO A 393 2.77 17.25 -18.20
C PRO A 393 3.16 16.37 -19.41
N LEU A 394 4.07 16.86 -20.25
CA LEU A 394 4.54 16.13 -21.43
C LEU A 394 5.29 14.84 -21.06
N MET A 395 6.24 14.92 -20.13
CA MET A 395 7.01 13.75 -19.69
C MET A 395 6.12 12.74 -18.97
N ARG A 396 5.10 13.19 -18.23
CA ARG A 396 4.10 12.29 -17.63
C ARG A 396 3.25 11.56 -18.66
N LEU A 397 2.88 12.21 -19.77
CA LEU A 397 2.18 11.56 -20.87
C LEU A 397 3.05 10.47 -21.50
N LEU A 398 4.32 10.78 -21.81
CA LEU A 398 5.28 9.81 -22.35
C LEU A 398 5.51 8.63 -21.40
N LEU A 399 5.67 8.90 -20.10
CA LEU A 399 5.77 7.87 -19.08
C LEU A 399 4.51 7.00 -19.03
N GLY A 400 3.32 7.59 -19.15
CA GLY A 400 2.05 6.86 -19.21
C GLY A 400 1.97 5.91 -20.40
N VAL A 401 2.48 6.32 -21.57
CA VAL A 401 2.59 5.44 -22.74
C VAL A 401 3.57 4.30 -22.49
N LEU A 402 4.74 4.57 -21.91
CA LEU A 402 5.72 3.54 -21.55
C LEU A 402 5.16 2.52 -20.55
N VAL A 403 4.46 2.99 -19.52
CA VAL A 403 3.82 2.12 -18.52
C VAL A 403 2.80 1.20 -19.20
N LYS A 404 1.96 1.76 -20.08
CA LYS A 404 0.99 0.98 -20.84
C LYS A 404 1.65 -0.07 -21.73
N LEU A 405 2.71 0.29 -22.45
CA LEU A 405 3.45 -0.63 -23.32
C LEU A 405 4.08 -1.77 -22.50
N LYS A 406 4.74 -1.44 -21.39
CA LYS A 406 5.38 -2.44 -20.52
C LYS A 406 4.38 -3.42 -19.93
N LYS A 407 3.22 -2.93 -19.48
CA LYS A 407 2.14 -3.77 -18.97
C LYS A 407 1.50 -4.63 -20.08
N THR A 408 1.31 -4.07 -21.26
CA THR A 408 0.79 -4.84 -22.41
C THR A 408 1.76 -5.97 -22.79
N ALA A 409 3.07 -5.67 -22.82
CA ALA A 409 4.09 -6.67 -23.04
C ALA A 409 4.09 -7.74 -21.94
N SER A 410 3.95 -7.34 -20.68
CA SER A 410 3.94 -8.28 -19.54
C SER A 410 2.76 -9.26 -19.61
N VAL A 411 1.59 -8.82 -20.07
CA VAL A 411 0.43 -9.68 -20.34
C VAL A 411 0.72 -10.65 -21.51
N ILE A 412 1.31 -10.15 -22.60
CA ILE A 412 1.64 -10.96 -23.79
C ILE A 412 2.67 -12.05 -23.45
N PHE A 413 3.73 -11.69 -22.73
CA PHE A 413 4.83 -12.59 -22.39
C PHE A 413 4.62 -13.35 -21.07
N ARG A 414 3.48 -13.16 -20.39
CA ARG A 414 3.18 -13.74 -19.08
C ARG A 414 4.28 -13.48 -18.04
N THR A 415 4.83 -12.27 -18.06
CA THR A 415 5.82 -11.80 -17.08
C THR A 415 5.19 -10.79 -16.14
N HIS A 416 5.77 -10.63 -14.94
CA HIS A 416 5.40 -9.53 -14.06
C HIS A 416 6.21 -8.28 -14.43
N PRO A 417 5.56 -7.13 -14.65
CA PRO A 417 6.27 -5.91 -14.99
C PRO A 417 7.04 -5.41 -13.76
N ASP A 418 8.35 -5.32 -13.89
CA ASP A 418 9.22 -4.74 -12.85
C ASP A 418 9.23 -3.21 -12.96
N TRP A 419 8.90 -2.49 -11.90
CA TRP A 419 8.94 -1.02 -11.87
C TRP A 419 10.14 -0.46 -11.10
N GLY A 420 11.15 -1.31 -10.90
CA GLY A 420 12.29 -1.03 -10.03
C GLY A 420 11.95 -1.31 -8.56
N GLY A 421 12.98 -1.41 -7.73
CA GLY A 421 12.86 -1.85 -6.35
C GLY A 421 13.61 -3.16 -6.13
N PRO A 422 13.57 -3.71 -4.90
CA PRO A 422 14.25 -4.97 -4.61
C PRO A 422 13.61 -6.14 -5.35
N HIS A 423 14.42 -7.13 -5.67
CA HIS A 423 13.94 -8.41 -6.20
C HIS A 423 13.23 -9.19 -5.09
N VAL A 424 11.92 -8.97 -4.95
CA VAL A 424 11.08 -9.71 -3.99
C VAL A 424 10.55 -10.99 -4.64
N CYS A 425 10.97 -12.14 -4.11
CA CYS A 425 10.54 -13.46 -4.58
C CYS A 425 10.59 -14.49 -3.45
N HIS A 426 9.68 -15.46 -3.46
CA HIS A 426 9.60 -16.57 -2.52
C HIS A 426 10.93 -17.32 -2.38
N LEU A 427 11.68 -17.52 -3.47
CA LEU A 427 13.01 -18.17 -3.41
C LEU A 427 14.02 -17.41 -2.53
N VAL A 428 13.94 -16.09 -2.51
CA VAL A 428 14.80 -15.25 -1.64
C VAL A 428 14.32 -15.38 -0.20
N LEU A 429 13.00 -15.41 0.02
CA LEU A 429 12.43 -15.66 1.34
C LEU A 429 12.80 -17.06 1.87
N ASP A 430 12.78 -18.10 1.03
CA ASP A 430 13.19 -19.45 1.41
C ASP A 430 14.67 -19.48 1.84
N ARG A 431 15.56 -18.79 1.10
CA ARG A 431 16.98 -18.65 1.48
C ARG A 431 17.14 -17.92 2.81
N LEU A 432 16.42 -16.82 3.02
CA LEU A 432 16.42 -16.09 4.29
C LEU A 432 15.91 -16.97 5.43
N ALA A 433 14.87 -17.77 5.18
CA ALA A 433 14.35 -18.70 6.18
C ALA A 433 15.39 -19.75 6.56
N GLY A 434 16.12 -20.29 5.58
CA GLY A 434 17.28 -21.16 5.81
C GLY A 434 18.31 -20.51 6.73
N PHE A 435 18.76 -19.29 6.42
CA PHE A 435 19.75 -18.60 7.25
C PHE A 435 19.28 -18.33 8.69
N VAL A 436 17.98 -18.06 8.88
CA VAL A 436 17.42 -17.89 10.23
C VAL A 436 17.33 -19.23 10.96
N ASN A 437 16.85 -20.27 10.29
CA ASN A 437 16.72 -21.60 10.88
C ASN A 437 18.09 -22.21 11.23
N ASP A 438 19.13 -21.91 10.46
CA ASP A 438 20.51 -22.34 10.71
C ASP A 438 21.25 -21.41 11.68
N GLU A 439 20.56 -20.44 12.30
CA GLU A 439 21.12 -19.42 13.21
C GLU A 439 22.29 -18.61 12.61
N THR A 440 22.40 -18.59 11.28
CA THR A 440 23.37 -17.78 10.54
C THR A 440 22.94 -16.31 10.55
N LEU A 441 21.64 -16.06 10.57
CA LEU A 441 21.04 -14.74 10.58
C LEU A 441 20.02 -14.62 11.72
N LYS A 442 20.21 -13.62 12.59
CA LYS A 442 19.25 -13.27 13.65
C LYS A 442 18.39 -12.08 13.22
N THR A 443 17.11 -12.14 13.58
CA THR A 443 16.16 -11.03 13.38
C THR A 443 16.36 -9.94 14.42
N VAL A 444 16.31 -8.68 13.99
CA VAL A 444 16.51 -7.52 14.87
C VAL A 444 15.24 -6.69 14.91
N VAL A 445 14.52 -6.77 16.03
CA VAL A 445 13.32 -6.00 16.30
C VAL A 445 13.66 -4.98 17.39
N ASP A 446 13.55 -3.68 17.08
CA ASP A 446 13.79 -2.63 18.09
C ASP A 446 12.59 -2.54 19.05
N ARG A 447 11.43 -2.30 18.45
CA ARG A 447 10.20 -1.96 19.15
C ARG A 447 8.99 -2.54 18.44
N VAL A 448 8.05 -2.97 19.24
CA VAL A 448 6.74 -3.47 18.81
C VAL A 448 5.69 -2.49 19.30
N TYR A 449 4.88 -2.01 18.37
CA TYR A 449 3.81 -1.05 18.59
C TYR A 449 2.47 -1.70 18.24
N THR A 450 1.40 -1.17 18.82
CA THR A 450 0.03 -1.47 18.39
C THR A 450 -0.38 -0.51 17.26
N PRO A 451 -1.44 -0.83 16.48
CA PRO A 451 -1.88 0.05 15.40
C PRO A 451 -2.18 1.48 15.88
N ASN A 452 -2.73 1.62 17.09
CA ASN A 452 -3.07 2.93 17.66
C ASN A 452 -1.84 3.81 17.97
N GLU A 453 -0.64 3.22 18.02
CA GLU A 453 0.62 3.92 18.30
C GLU A 453 1.41 4.21 17.01
N VAL A 454 0.74 4.21 15.86
CA VAL A 454 1.38 4.35 14.55
C VAL A 454 2.20 5.63 14.40
N GLU A 455 1.75 6.76 14.96
CA GLU A 455 2.50 8.02 14.93
C GLU A 455 3.87 7.86 15.60
N GLN A 456 3.89 7.24 16.79
CA GLN A 456 5.13 6.97 17.52
C GLN A 456 6.03 5.99 16.76
N ALA A 457 5.44 5.00 16.09
CA ALA A 457 6.17 4.05 15.25
C ALA A 457 6.79 4.75 14.03
N MET A 458 6.07 5.68 13.38
CA MET A 458 6.55 6.47 12.25
C MET A 458 7.67 7.45 12.62
N ASP A 459 7.61 8.02 13.82
CA ASP A 459 8.70 8.82 14.37
C ASP A 459 9.92 7.95 14.69
N HIS A 460 9.69 6.77 15.25
CA HIS A 460 10.75 5.85 15.64
C HIS A 460 11.56 5.34 14.43
N ILE A 461 10.92 4.92 13.32
CA ILE A 461 11.62 4.43 12.11
C ILE A 461 12.59 5.45 11.50
N CYS A 462 12.38 6.75 11.77
CA CYS A 462 13.19 7.84 11.24
C CYS A 462 14.09 8.48 12.28
N SER A 463 13.97 8.04 13.53
CA SER A 463 14.88 8.44 14.58
C SER A 463 16.24 7.78 14.36
N GLU A 464 17.33 8.51 14.63
CA GLU A 464 18.67 7.93 14.93
C GLU A 464 18.61 6.90 16.05
N LYS A 465 17.51 7.00 16.82
CA LYS A 465 16.77 6.07 17.68
C LYS A 465 16.62 4.61 17.28
N SER A 466 16.53 4.34 15.99
CA SER A 466 16.11 3.03 15.48
C SER A 466 17.28 2.06 15.32
N ILE A 467 17.08 0.81 15.71
CA ILE A 467 18.01 -0.31 15.55
C ILE A 467 17.25 -1.52 15.01
N GLY A 468 17.51 -1.91 13.77
CA GLY A 468 16.73 -2.93 13.09
C GLY A 468 15.33 -2.42 12.75
N SER A 469 14.34 -3.30 12.85
CA SER A 469 12.99 -3.03 12.34
C SER A 469 12.01 -2.60 13.42
N THR A 470 11.11 -1.69 13.06
CA THR A 470 9.96 -1.30 13.86
C THR A 470 8.73 -2.09 13.42
N ILE A 471 8.06 -2.73 14.37
CA ILE A 471 6.97 -3.67 14.10
C ILE A 471 5.65 -3.13 14.61
N ILE A 472 4.59 -3.33 13.84
CA ILE A 472 3.20 -3.20 14.26
C ILE A 472 2.61 -4.60 14.42
N THR A 473 2.04 -4.89 15.58
CA THR A 473 1.38 -6.18 15.85
C THR A 473 -0.15 -6.04 15.75
N PHE A 474 -0.77 -6.95 15.01
CA PHE A 474 -2.21 -7.08 14.85
C PHE A 474 -2.66 -8.29 15.68
N ARG A 475 -3.19 -8.01 16.87
CA ARG A 475 -3.62 -9.05 17.84
C ARG A 475 -4.82 -9.83 17.34
#